data_AF-A0A6N8NN67-F1
#
_entry.id   AF-A0A6N8NN67-F1
#
_cell.length_a   1.000
_cell.length_b   1.000
_cell.length_c   1.000
_cell.angle_alpha   90.00
_cell.angle_beta   90.00
_cell.angle_gamma   90.00
#
_symmetry.space_group_name_H-M   'P 1'
#
loop_
_entity.id
_entity.type
_entity.pdbx_description
1 polymer ?
#
loop_
_entity_poly.entity_id
_entity_poly.type
_entity_poly.pdbx_seq_one_letter_code
_entity_poly.pdbx_strand_id
1 'polypeptide(L)'
;ELEDVLYSNLEELTRMAKMVSDMLFLAQADNNQLIPEKKMLNLADEVGKVFDFFEALAEDRGVELRFVGDKCQVAGDPLMLRRALSNLLSNALRYTPPSEAIVVRCQTVNHQVQVSVENPGTPIAPEHLPRLFDRFYRVDPSRQRKGEGSGIGLAIVKSIVVAHKGTVAVTSDARGTRFVIMLPERE
;
A
#
# COMPACT_ATOMS: atom_id res chain seq x y z
N GLU A 1 8.44 8.46 -33.00
CA GLU A 1 7.23 9.32 -33.07
C GLU A 1 5.93 8.54 -32.97
N LEU A 2 5.51 7.77 -33.99
CA LEU A 2 4.26 6.99 -33.90
C LEU A 2 4.32 5.89 -32.82
N GLU A 3 5.47 5.24 -32.69
CA GLU A 3 5.71 4.20 -31.67
C GLU A 3 5.66 4.78 -30.24
N ASP A 4 6.31 5.92 -30.01
CA ASP A 4 6.27 6.63 -28.71
C ASP A 4 4.86 7.09 -28.34
N VAL A 5 4.07 7.51 -29.34
CA VAL A 5 2.65 7.89 -29.15
C VAL A 5 1.80 6.65 -28.83
N LEU A 6 2.08 5.49 -29.44
CA LEU A 6 1.37 4.25 -29.12
C LEU A 6 1.72 3.73 -27.73
N TYR A 7 2.99 3.76 -27.33
CA TYR A 7 3.42 3.37 -25.98
C TYR A 7 2.83 4.30 -24.90
N SER A 8 2.89 5.61 -25.10
CA SER A 8 2.29 6.56 -24.15
C SER A 8 0.77 6.42 -24.03
N ASN A 9 0.05 6.20 -25.14
CA ASN A 9 -1.38 5.90 -25.11
C ASN A 9 -1.68 4.57 -24.40
N LEU A 10 -0.89 3.53 -24.64
CA LEU A 10 -1.06 2.23 -23.98
C LEU A 10 -0.88 2.34 -22.46
N GLU A 11 0.11 3.10 -22.02
CA GLU A 11 0.29 3.40 -20.60
C GLU A 11 -0.90 4.18 -20.02
N GLU A 12 -1.43 5.17 -20.74
CA GLU A 12 -2.61 5.93 -20.30
C GLU A 12 -3.84 5.04 -20.18
N LEU A 13 -4.11 4.18 -21.16
CA LEU A 13 -5.20 3.21 -21.11
C LEU A 13 -5.06 2.24 -19.94
N THR A 14 -3.84 1.76 -19.69
CA THR A 14 -3.55 0.88 -18.54
C THR A 14 -3.79 1.61 -17.21
N ARG A 15 -3.37 2.88 -17.10
CA ARG A 15 -3.66 3.73 -15.95
C ARG A 15 -5.15 3.95 -15.76
N MET A 16 -5.90 4.22 -16.82
CA MET A 16 -7.35 4.38 -16.78
C MET A 16 -8.07 3.09 -16.34
N ALA A 17 -7.70 1.95 -16.91
CA ALA A 17 -8.26 0.66 -16.54
C ALA A 17 -8.02 0.35 -15.05
N LYS A 18 -6.81 0.62 -14.55
CA LYS A 18 -6.50 0.49 -13.12
C LYS A 18 -7.37 1.42 -12.26
N MET A 19 -7.53 2.69 -12.66
CA MET A 19 -8.39 3.62 -11.93
C MET A 19 -9.86 3.17 -11.90
N VAL A 20 -10.41 2.67 -13.01
CA VAL A 20 -11.79 2.15 -13.05
C VAL A 20 -11.94 0.95 -12.11
N SER A 21 -10.99 0.00 -12.14
CA SER A 21 -10.98 -1.15 -11.24
C SER A 21 -10.88 -0.74 -9.76
N ASP A 22 -10.03 0.24 -9.46
CA ASP A 22 -9.88 0.82 -8.13
C ASP A 22 -11.17 1.50 -7.64
N MET A 23 -11.89 2.21 -8.53
CA MET A 23 -13.19 2.82 -8.20
C MET A 23 -14.27 1.78 -7.96
N LEU A 24 -14.36 0.77 -8.82
CA LEU A 24 -15.35 -0.29 -8.67
C LEU A 24 -15.16 -1.01 -7.33
N PHE A 25 -13.92 -1.29 -6.97
CA PHE A 25 -13.57 -1.88 -5.68
C PHE A 25 -14.02 -1.02 -4.49
N LEU A 26 -13.78 0.30 -4.56
CA LEU A 26 -14.20 1.22 -3.50
C LEU A 26 -15.73 1.35 -3.41
N ALA A 27 -16.44 1.35 -4.55
CA ALA A 27 -17.89 1.36 -4.58
C ALA A 27 -18.49 0.08 -3.96
N GLN A 28 -17.86 -1.08 -4.20
CA GLN A 28 -18.23 -2.33 -3.54
C GLN A 28 -17.98 -2.27 -2.02
N ALA A 29 -16.89 -1.62 -1.60
CA ALA A 29 -16.59 -1.40 -0.18
C ALA A 29 -17.67 -0.58 0.53
N ASP A 30 -18.12 0.52 -0.09
CA ASP A 30 -19.15 1.42 0.49
C ASP A 30 -20.50 0.75 0.68
N ASN A 31 -20.84 -0.20 -0.18
CA ASN A 31 -22.10 -0.93 -0.13
C ASN A 31 -22.02 -2.20 0.74
N ASN A 32 -20.98 -2.35 1.56
CA ASN A 32 -20.72 -3.57 2.36
C ASN A 32 -20.66 -4.87 1.52
N GLN A 33 -20.38 -4.77 0.23
CA GLN A 33 -20.29 -5.92 -0.69
C GLN A 33 -18.89 -6.53 -0.73
N LEU A 34 -17.95 -5.91 -0.02
CA LEU A 34 -16.57 -6.32 0.04
C LEU A 34 -16.37 -7.35 1.17
N ILE A 35 -16.71 -8.60 0.87
CA ILE A 35 -16.67 -9.71 1.83
C ILE A 35 -15.39 -10.52 1.59
N PRO A 36 -14.39 -10.48 2.49
CA PRO A 36 -13.15 -11.23 2.31
C PRO A 36 -13.40 -12.74 2.38
N GLU A 37 -12.79 -13.51 1.47
CA GLU A 37 -12.74 -14.96 1.60
C GLU A 37 -11.68 -15.32 2.67
N LYS A 38 -12.11 -15.42 3.92
CA LYS A 38 -11.21 -15.68 5.06
C LYS A 38 -10.52 -17.05 4.92
N LYS A 39 -9.21 -17.02 4.73
CA LYS A 39 -8.31 -18.17 4.79
C LYS A 39 -7.24 -17.92 5.86
N MET A 40 -6.79 -18.99 6.50
CA MET A 40 -5.62 -18.91 7.38
C MET A 40 -4.38 -18.71 6.51
N LEU A 41 -3.66 -17.63 6.76
CA LEU A 41 -2.47 -17.27 6.00
C LEU A 41 -1.39 -16.68 6.90
N ASN A 42 -0.14 -16.90 6.50
CA ASN A 42 1.02 -16.29 7.12
C ASN A 42 1.35 -14.98 6.41
N LEU A 43 1.26 -13.84 7.10
CA LEU A 43 1.55 -12.53 6.51
C LEU A 43 3.00 -12.40 6.04
N ALA A 44 3.95 -13.08 6.67
CA ALA A 44 5.35 -13.07 6.22
C ALA A 44 5.47 -13.63 4.79
N ASP A 45 4.73 -14.69 4.47
CA ASP A 45 4.73 -15.31 3.14
C ASP A 45 4.07 -14.39 2.10
N GLU A 46 3.02 -13.66 2.50
CA GLU A 46 2.37 -12.68 1.62
C GLU A 46 3.24 -11.44 1.37
N VAL A 47 4.00 -10.98 2.37
CA VAL A 47 4.98 -9.92 2.21
C VAL A 47 6.10 -10.36 1.26
N GLY A 48 6.59 -11.61 1.40
CA GLY A 48 7.58 -12.18 0.49
C GLY A 48 7.13 -12.14 -0.98
N LYS A 49 5.90 -12.61 -1.27
CA LYS A 49 5.32 -12.55 -2.63
C LYS A 49 5.23 -11.12 -3.18
N VAL A 50 4.96 -10.15 -2.30
CA VAL A 50 4.92 -8.74 -2.69
C VAL A 50 6.33 -8.21 -2.94
N PHE A 51 7.33 -8.62 -2.14
CA PHE A 51 8.73 -8.24 -2.35
C PHE A 51 9.25 -8.75 -3.69
N ASP A 52 8.99 -10.02 -4.02
CA ASP A 52 9.39 -10.63 -5.30
C ASP A 52 8.87 -9.81 -6.50
N PHE A 53 7.65 -9.25 -6.40
CA PHE A 53 7.07 -8.41 -7.44
C PHE A 53 7.73 -7.03 -7.55
N PHE A 54 8.22 -6.48 -6.43
CA PHE A 54 8.80 -5.13 -6.38
C PHE A 54 10.34 -5.12 -6.47
N GLU A 55 11.00 -6.28 -6.43
CA GLU A 55 12.47 -6.41 -6.40
C GLU A 55 13.14 -5.65 -7.55
N ALA A 56 12.76 -5.94 -8.80
CA ALA A 56 13.34 -5.28 -9.97
C ALA A 56 13.10 -3.75 -9.97
N LEU A 57 11.90 -3.30 -9.56
CA LEU A 57 11.58 -1.88 -9.51
C LEU A 57 12.31 -1.15 -8.37
N ALA A 58 12.58 -1.86 -7.28
CA ALA A 58 13.35 -1.34 -6.16
C ALA A 58 14.83 -1.22 -6.53
N GLU A 59 15.39 -2.24 -7.21
CA GLU A 59 16.74 -2.23 -7.74
C GLU A 59 16.96 -1.09 -8.75
N ASP A 60 16.06 -0.91 -9.72
CA ASP A 60 16.09 0.19 -10.69
C ASP A 60 16.10 1.58 -10.03
N ARG A 61 15.53 1.69 -8.82
CA ARG A 61 15.50 2.94 -8.03
C ARG A 61 16.63 3.03 -7.00
N GLY A 62 17.45 1.98 -6.87
CA GLY A 62 18.49 1.89 -5.86
C GLY A 62 17.95 1.85 -4.43
N VAL A 63 16.76 1.28 -4.20
CA VAL A 63 16.11 1.19 -2.88
C VAL A 63 16.17 -0.25 -2.38
N GLU A 64 16.61 -0.45 -1.13
CA GLU A 64 16.64 -1.77 -0.50
C GLU A 64 15.26 -2.14 0.07
N LEU A 65 14.79 -3.37 -0.14
CA LEU A 65 13.60 -3.90 0.52
C LEU A 65 14.02 -4.81 1.67
N ARG A 66 13.62 -4.46 2.90
CA ARG A 66 13.97 -5.22 4.10
C ARG A 66 12.73 -5.72 4.84
N PHE A 67 12.65 -7.03 5.04
CA PHE A 67 11.63 -7.64 5.88
C PHE A 67 12.18 -7.94 7.28
N VAL A 68 11.40 -7.63 8.32
CA VAL A 68 11.76 -7.94 9.71
C VAL A 68 10.54 -8.50 10.44
N GLY A 69 10.57 -9.76 10.86
CA GLY A 69 9.46 -10.31 11.63
C GLY A 69 9.39 -11.82 11.57
N ASP A 70 8.51 -12.35 12.41
CA ASP A 70 8.23 -13.78 12.50
C ASP A 70 6.96 -14.15 11.74
N LYS A 71 6.69 -15.47 11.67
CA LYS A 71 5.44 -15.99 11.11
C LYS A 71 4.25 -15.44 11.90
N CYS A 72 3.39 -14.68 11.22
CA CYS A 72 2.20 -14.08 11.81
C CYS A 72 0.96 -14.62 11.09
N GLN A 73 0.16 -15.41 11.80
CA GLN A 73 -1.05 -16.02 11.26
C GLN A 73 -2.22 -15.05 11.39
N VAL A 74 -2.97 -14.87 10.30
CA VAL A 74 -4.23 -14.12 10.29
C VAL A 74 -5.29 -14.87 9.49
N ALA A 75 -6.55 -14.65 9.83
CA ALA A 75 -7.68 -15.03 9.00
C ALA A 75 -8.04 -13.88 8.05
N GLY A 76 -7.79 -14.05 6.76
CA GLY A 76 -8.07 -13.01 5.77
C GLY A 76 -8.04 -13.48 4.34
N ASP A 77 -8.36 -12.57 3.42
CA ASP A 77 -8.27 -12.82 1.99
C ASP A 77 -6.85 -12.49 1.49
N PRO A 78 -6.08 -13.49 0.99
CA PRO A 78 -4.71 -13.28 0.54
C PRO A 78 -4.60 -12.25 -0.60
N LEU A 79 -5.55 -12.21 -1.53
CA LEU A 79 -5.50 -11.30 -2.67
C LEU A 79 -5.72 -9.85 -2.22
N MET A 80 -6.66 -9.66 -1.30
CA MET A 80 -6.94 -8.34 -0.74
C MET A 80 -5.76 -7.85 0.09
N LEU A 81 -5.22 -8.68 0.99
CA LEU A 81 -4.09 -8.29 1.83
C LEU A 81 -2.83 -8.01 0.99
N ARG A 82 -2.54 -8.82 -0.04
CA ARG A 82 -1.47 -8.49 -1.01
C ARG A 82 -1.71 -7.15 -1.69
N ARG A 83 -2.94 -6.85 -2.12
CA ARG A 83 -3.26 -5.55 -2.73
C ARG A 83 -3.02 -4.38 -1.77
N ALA A 84 -3.38 -4.52 -0.50
CA ALA A 84 -3.10 -3.50 0.51
C ALA A 84 -1.58 -3.29 0.69
N LEU A 85 -0.82 -4.38 0.82
CA LEU A 85 0.64 -4.34 0.94
C LEU A 85 1.30 -3.73 -0.30
N SER A 86 0.89 -4.12 -1.51
CA SER A 86 1.40 -3.55 -2.77
C SER A 86 1.12 -2.05 -2.88
N ASN A 87 -0.04 -1.58 -2.41
CA ASN A 87 -0.34 -0.14 -2.40
C ASN A 87 0.56 0.62 -1.42
N LEU A 88 0.81 0.07 -0.22
CA LEU A 88 1.73 0.67 0.74
C LEU A 88 3.18 0.65 0.23
N LEU A 89 3.63 -0.46 -0.35
CA LEU A 89 4.99 -0.61 -0.86
C LEU A 89 5.24 0.26 -2.09
N SER A 90 4.28 0.33 -3.01
CA SER A 90 4.33 1.26 -4.15
C SER A 90 4.43 2.72 -3.68
N ASN A 91 3.69 3.07 -2.62
CA ASN A 91 3.76 4.40 -2.02
C ASN A 91 5.13 4.66 -1.39
N ALA A 92 5.64 3.72 -0.59
CA ALA A 92 6.96 3.80 0.03
C ALA A 92 8.06 3.95 -1.03
N LEU A 93 8.08 3.11 -2.06
CA LEU A 93 9.07 3.15 -3.15
C LEU A 93 9.03 4.42 -3.98
N ARG A 94 7.87 5.09 -4.01
CA ARG A 94 7.72 6.39 -4.67
C ARG A 94 8.40 7.52 -3.90
N TYR A 95 8.38 7.47 -2.57
CA TYR A 95 8.85 8.56 -1.71
C TYR A 95 10.19 8.28 -1.01
N THR A 96 10.72 7.07 -1.15
CA THR A 96 12.04 6.70 -0.64
C THR A 96 13.13 7.26 -1.55
N PRO A 97 14.12 8.00 -1.02
CA PRO A 97 15.30 8.40 -1.77
C PRO A 97 16.14 7.19 -2.23
N PRO A 98 16.90 7.30 -3.34
CA PRO A 98 17.86 6.28 -3.71
C PRO A 98 18.89 6.03 -2.61
N SER A 99 19.40 4.80 -2.53
CA SER A 99 20.35 4.31 -1.51
C SER A 99 19.78 4.20 -0.09
N GLU A 100 18.46 4.33 0.08
CA GLU A 100 17.78 4.08 1.35
C GLU A 100 16.94 2.79 1.31
N ALA A 101 16.41 2.38 2.47
CA ALA A 101 15.68 1.13 2.62
C ALA A 101 14.22 1.34 3.02
N ILE A 102 13.34 0.53 2.45
CA ILE A 102 11.96 0.35 2.93
C ILE A 102 11.95 -0.86 3.86
N VAL A 103 11.43 -0.66 5.06
CA VAL A 103 11.34 -1.71 6.08
C VAL A 103 9.90 -2.14 6.24
N VAL A 104 9.61 -3.41 5.97
CA VAL A 104 8.33 -4.03 6.30
C VAL A 104 8.51 -4.90 7.53
N ARG A 105 7.71 -4.64 8.57
CA ARG A 105 7.76 -5.39 9.83
C ARG A 105 6.46 -6.11 10.11
N CYS A 106 6.54 -7.39 10.46
CA CYS A 106 5.41 -8.17 10.96
C CYS A 106 5.66 -8.62 12.39
N GLN A 107 4.70 -8.38 13.28
CA GLN A 107 4.78 -8.81 14.67
C GLN A 107 3.39 -9.04 15.25
N THR A 108 3.29 -9.90 16.27
CA THR A 108 2.07 -10.07 17.04
C THR A 108 2.17 -9.24 18.33
N VAL A 109 1.20 -8.36 18.56
CA VAL A 109 1.14 -7.46 19.73
C VAL A 109 -0.27 -7.53 20.30
N ASN A 110 -0.41 -7.88 21.59
CA ASN A 110 -1.71 -7.90 22.29
C ASN A 110 -2.81 -8.69 21.55
N HIS A 111 -2.51 -9.89 21.05
CA HIS A 111 -3.43 -10.73 20.25
C HIS A 111 -3.90 -10.10 18.93
N GLN A 112 -3.15 -9.13 18.42
CA GLN A 112 -3.35 -8.56 17.10
C GLN A 112 -2.07 -8.72 16.29
N VAL A 113 -2.24 -8.96 14.99
CA VAL A 113 -1.11 -8.98 14.07
C VAL A 113 -0.93 -7.58 13.50
N GLN A 114 0.25 -7.03 13.72
CA GLN A 114 0.67 -5.73 13.24
C GLN A 114 1.60 -5.90 12.05
N VAL A 115 1.29 -5.20 10.95
CA VAL A 115 2.20 -5.02 9.82
C VAL A 115 2.52 -3.55 9.66
N SER A 116 3.79 -3.18 9.73
CA SER A 116 4.21 -1.81 9.42
C SER A 116 5.03 -1.75 8.14
N VAL A 117 4.81 -0.70 7.35
CA VAL A 117 5.63 -0.34 6.18
C VAL A 117 6.24 1.02 6.48
N GLU A 118 7.56 1.05 6.57
CA GLU A 118 8.35 2.20 6.98
C GLU A 118 9.26 2.62 5.84
N ASN A 119 9.25 3.91 5.52
CA ASN A 119 10.14 4.46 4.51
C ASN A 119 10.68 5.83 4.94
N PRO A 120 11.96 6.11 4.67
CA PRO A 120 12.51 7.44 4.83
C PRO A 120 11.93 8.38 3.77
N GLY A 121 11.95 9.67 4.05
CA GLY A 121 11.42 10.69 3.15
C GLY A 121 11.06 11.97 3.88
N THR A 122 10.53 12.93 3.13
CA THR A 122 10.09 14.21 3.71
C THR A 122 8.93 13.98 4.69
N PRO A 123 8.99 14.55 5.91
CA PRO A 123 7.89 14.46 6.85
C PRO A 123 6.59 15.02 6.27
N ILE A 124 5.49 14.33 6.50
CA ILE A 124 4.15 14.78 6.13
C ILE A 124 3.61 15.66 7.26
N ALA A 125 3.17 16.88 6.92
CA ALA A 125 2.61 17.79 7.92
C ALA A 125 1.42 17.15 8.66
N PRO A 126 1.29 17.33 9.99
CA PRO A 126 0.26 16.67 10.80
C PRO A 126 -1.18 16.90 10.31
N GLU A 127 -1.46 18.06 9.73
CA GLU A 127 -2.76 18.41 9.13
C GLU A 127 -3.18 17.50 7.97
N HIS A 128 -2.23 16.87 7.29
CA HIS A 128 -2.50 15.97 6.18
C HIS A 128 -2.73 14.52 6.62
N LEU A 129 -2.13 14.08 7.74
CA LEU A 129 -2.16 12.68 8.19
C LEU A 129 -3.57 12.09 8.29
N PRO A 130 -4.59 12.77 8.87
CA PRO A 130 -5.95 12.24 8.97
C PRO A 130 -6.60 12.02 7.61
N ARG A 131 -6.17 12.77 6.59
CA ARG A 131 -6.76 12.81 5.26
C ARG A 131 -6.05 11.91 4.25
N LEU A 132 -4.89 11.33 4.59
CA LEU A 132 -4.12 10.48 3.66
C LEU A 132 -4.89 9.26 3.14
N PHE A 133 -5.91 8.81 3.89
CA PHE A 133 -6.77 7.70 3.49
C PHE A 133 -8.06 8.15 2.79
N ASP A 134 -8.27 9.45 2.59
CA ASP A 134 -9.38 9.99 1.82
C ASP A 134 -9.15 9.74 0.32
N ARG A 135 -10.24 9.53 -0.42
CA ARG A 135 -10.18 9.32 -1.86
C ARG A 135 -9.65 10.57 -2.56
N PHE A 136 -8.73 10.36 -3.50
CA PHE A 136 -8.10 11.42 -4.30
C PHE A 136 -7.29 12.44 -3.50
N TYR A 137 -7.14 12.24 -2.18
CA TYR A 137 -6.40 13.19 -1.36
C TYR A 137 -4.91 13.07 -1.59
N ARG A 138 -4.26 14.22 -1.68
CA ARG A 138 -2.83 14.37 -1.94
C ARG A 138 -2.33 15.60 -1.21
N VAL A 139 -1.13 15.49 -0.62
CA VAL A 139 -0.46 16.60 0.09
C VAL A 139 -0.15 17.77 -0.85
N ASP A 140 0.31 17.46 -2.06
CA ASP A 140 0.60 18.47 -3.09
C ASP A 140 -0.12 18.12 -4.41
N PRO A 141 -1.21 18.84 -4.75
CA PRO A 141 -1.95 18.62 -5.98
C PRO A 141 -1.21 19.14 -7.24
N SER A 142 -0.20 19.98 -7.10
CA SER A 142 0.49 20.63 -8.23
C SER A 142 1.51 19.74 -8.95
N ARG A 143 1.92 18.63 -8.32
CA ARG A 143 2.90 17.67 -8.88
C ARG A 143 2.38 16.77 -10.01
N GLN A 144 1.13 16.97 -10.47
CA GLN A 144 0.40 16.20 -11.50
C GLN A 144 1.17 15.72 -12.76
N ARG A 145 2.31 16.31 -13.14
CA ARG A 145 2.85 16.19 -14.50
C ARG A 145 3.70 14.96 -14.83
N LYS A 146 3.93 13.99 -13.93
CA LYS A 146 4.69 12.76 -14.28
C LYS A 146 4.19 11.52 -13.55
N GLY A 147 3.24 10.79 -14.15
CA GLY A 147 2.90 9.41 -13.74
C GLY A 147 2.45 9.22 -12.29
N GLU A 148 2.00 10.31 -11.65
CA GLU A 148 1.75 10.32 -10.22
C GLU A 148 0.41 9.66 -9.88
N GLY A 149 0.45 8.67 -8.98
CA GLY A 149 -0.71 7.86 -8.60
C GLY A 149 -1.98 8.66 -8.26
N SER A 150 -3.13 8.05 -8.56
CA SER A 150 -4.49 8.62 -8.53
C SER A 150 -4.99 9.13 -7.18
N GLY A 151 -4.24 8.96 -6.10
CA GLY A 151 -4.70 9.26 -4.72
C GLY A 151 -5.72 8.24 -4.20
N ILE A 152 -5.84 7.07 -4.85
CA ILE A 152 -6.83 6.04 -4.48
C ILE A 152 -6.20 4.90 -3.67
N GLY A 153 -4.90 4.66 -3.82
CA GLY A 153 -4.22 3.49 -3.23
C GLY A 153 -4.38 3.37 -1.71
N LEU A 154 -4.22 4.47 -0.96
CA LEU A 154 -4.38 4.45 0.50
C LEU A 154 -5.85 4.29 0.92
N ALA A 155 -6.81 4.81 0.15
CA ALA A 155 -8.22 4.56 0.40
C ALA A 155 -8.55 3.05 0.24
N ILE A 156 -7.98 2.40 -0.76
CA ILE A 156 -8.10 0.94 -0.95
C ILE A 156 -7.52 0.18 0.25
N VAL A 157 -6.34 0.59 0.74
CA VAL A 157 -5.73 0.00 1.95
C VAL A 157 -6.73 0.07 3.11
N LYS A 158 -7.29 1.26 3.37
CA LYS A 158 -8.28 1.45 4.44
C LYS A 158 -9.51 0.55 4.25
N SER A 159 -10.09 0.49 3.04
CA SER A 159 -11.24 -0.37 2.75
C SER A 159 -10.96 -1.86 2.98
N ILE A 160 -9.80 -2.35 2.54
CA ILE A 160 -9.38 -3.75 2.77
C ILE A 160 -9.24 -4.02 4.25
N VAL A 161 -8.52 -3.17 4.98
CA VAL A 161 -8.25 -3.36 6.40
C VAL A 161 -9.55 -3.33 7.22
N VAL A 162 -10.46 -2.40 6.91
CA VAL A 162 -11.78 -2.33 7.55
C VAL A 162 -12.62 -3.57 7.26
N ALA A 163 -12.61 -4.09 6.03
CA ALA A 163 -13.32 -5.33 5.68
C ALA A 163 -12.78 -6.56 6.44
N HIS A 164 -11.51 -6.51 6.85
CA HIS A 164 -10.87 -7.52 7.70
C HIS A 164 -11.03 -7.24 9.20
N LYS A 165 -11.91 -6.31 9.60
CA LYS A 165 -12.11 -5.86 10.99
C LYS A 165 -10.85 -5.31 11.65
N GLY A 166 -9.90 -4.84 10.84
CA GLY A 166 -8.65 -4.24 11.28
C GLY A 166 -8.72 -2.73 11.37
N THR A 167 -7.57 -2.13 11.70
CA THR A 167 -7.38 -0.67 11.68
C THR A 167 -6.08 -0.31 10.97
N VAL A 168 -6.05 0.88 10.38
CA VAL A 168 -4.86 1.42 9.72
C VAL A 168 -4.53 2.78 10.31
N ALA A 169 -3.24 3.02 10.56
CA ALA A 169 -2.71 4.27 11.09
C ALA A 169 -1.48 4.71 10.30
N VAL A 170 -1.17 5.99 10.40
CA VAL A 170 0.02 6.59 9.77
C VAL A 170 0.67 7.54 10.76
N THR A 171 2.00 7.50 10.81
CA THR A 171 2.84 8.47 11.52
C THR A 171 3.92 8.94 10.56
N SER A 172 4.30 10.21 10.65
CA SER A 172 5.38 10.77 9.84
C SER A 172 6.17 11.75 10.69
N ASP A 173 7.49 11.56 10.75
CA ASP A 173 8.41 12.39 11.52
C ASP A 173 9.72 12.58 10.74
N ALA A 174 10.75 13.14 11.39
CA ALA A 174 12.06 13.40 10.79
C ALA A 174 12.79 12.15 10.26
N ARG A 175 12.39 10.94 10.70
CA ARG A 175 12.97 9.67 10.26
C ARG A 175 12.26 9.10 9.03
N GLY A 176 11.02 9.53 8.76
CA GLY A 176 10.26 9.10 7.61
C GLY A 176 8.77 8.88 7.92
N THR A 177 8.13 8.09 7.06
CA THR A 177 6.71 7.76 7.17
C THR A 177 6.54 6.29 7.50
N ARG A 178 5.64 6.01 8.44
CA ARG A 178 5.29 4.67 8.90
C ARG A 178 3.79 4.46 8.80
N PHE A 179 3.38 3.56 7.92
CA PHE A 179 2.02 3.03 7.86
C PHE A 179 1.92 1.77 8.70
N VAL A 180 0.85 1.62 9.46
CA VAL A 180 0.61 0.48 10.34
C VAL A 180 -0.77 -0.09 10.07
N ILE A 181 -0.82 -1.37 9.72
CA ILE A 181 -2.03 -2.17 9.65
C ILE A 181 -2.09 -3.05 10.90
N MET A 182 -3.24 -3.09 11.57
CA MET A 182 -3.53 -4.00 12.68
C MET A 182 -4.70 -4.90 12.29
N LEU A 183 -4.50 -6.21 12.35
CA LEU A 183 -5.50 -7.23 12.04
C LEU A 183 -5.75 -8.12 13.27
N PRO A 184 -6.97 -8.65 13.46
CA PRO A 184 -7.21 -9.65 14.48
C PRO A 184 -6.42 -10.94 14.16
N GLU A 185 -5.77 -11.53 15.17
CA GLU A 185 -4.97 -12.75 15.01
C GLU A 185 -5.84 -13.97 14.65
N ARG A 186 -7.06 -14.03 15.19
CA ARG A 186 -8.00 -15.16 15.03
C ARG A 186 -9.44 -14.68 15.21
N GLU A 187 -10.32 -15.03 14.28
CA GLU A 187 -11.74 -15.27 14.55
C GLU A 187 -12.13 -16.59 13.89
#